data_AF-A0A955PZS2-F1
#
_entry.id   AF-A0A955PZS2-F1
#
_cell.length_a   1.000
_cell.length_b   1.000
_cell.length_c   1.000
_cell.angle_alpha   90.00
_cell.angle_beta   90.00
_cell.angle_gamma   90.00
#
_symmetry.space_group_name_H-M   'P 1'
#
loop_
_entity.id
_entity.type
_entity.pdbx_description
1 polymer ?
#
loop_
_entity_poly.entity_id
_entity_poly.type
_entity_poly.pdbx_seq_one_letter_code
_entity_poly.pdbx_strand_id
1 'polypeptide(L)' 'MGTGPTDFFEQAARALGYRRIAGLDEAGRGPLAGPVVAAIVILPRRWSPVLLDDSKLLTEQQRQTLYDTITTRAIAW' A
#
# COMPACT_ATOMS: atom_id res chain seq x y z
N MET A 1 11.24 -4.53 18.26
CA MET A 1 10.61 -5.44 17.29
C MET A 1 9.44 -4.68 16.70
N GLY A 2 9.59 -4.17 15.47
CA GLY A 2 8.76 -3.09 14.95
C GLY A 2 7.34 -3.52 14.58
N THR A 3 6.36 -2.72 14.98
CA THR A 3 4.94 -2.82 14.61
C THR A 3 4.72 -2.27 13.20
N GLY A 4 5.32 -2.90 12.19
CA GLY A 4 5.03 -2.60 10.78
C GLY A 4 3.80 -3.37 10.28
N PRO A 5 3.24 -3.00 9.12
CA PRO A 5 2.13 -3.73 8.52
C PRO A 5 2.50 -5.21 8.29
N THR A 6 1.56 -6.10 8.63
CA THR A 6 1.68 -7.56 8.43
C THR A 6 1.00 -7.97 7.13
N ASP A 7 1.47 -9.02 6.47
CA ASP A 7 0.87 -9.59 5.25
C ASP A 7 -0.06 -10.79 5.52
N PHE A 8 -0.69 -10.85 6.70
CA PHE A 8 -1.49 -12.00 7.16
C PHE A 8 -2.62 -12.36 6.18
N PHE A 9 -3.37 -11.37 5.70
CA PHE A 9 -4.48 -11.60 4.77
C PHE A 9 -3.99 -12.04 3.40
N GLU A 10 -2.86 -11.49 2.95
CA GLU A 10 -2.23 -11.86 1.69
C GLU A 10 -1.70 -13.28 1.74
N GLN A 11 -1.12 -13.71 2.87
CA GLN A 11 -0.70 -15.09 3.08
C GLN A 11 -1.90 -16.05 3.06
N ALA A 12 -3.01 -15.69 3.71
CA ALA A 12 -4.23 -16.49 3.68
C ALA A 12 -4.80 -16.63 2.26
N ALA A 13 -4.87 -15.53 1.49
CA ALA A 13 -5.31 -15.56 0.09
C ALA A 13 -4.37 -16.41 -0.78
N ARG A 14 -3.05 -16.38 -0.53
CA ARG A 14 -2.09 -17.25 -1.24
C ARG A 14 -2.31 -18.72 -0.93
N ALA A 15 -2.64 -19.06 0.32
CA ALA A 15 -2.95 -20.43 0.71
C ALA A 15 -4.19 -20.98 -0.01
N LEU A 16 -5.14 -20.11 -0.39
CA LEU A 16 -6.31 -20.44 -1.22
C LEU A 16 -6.00 -20.52 -2.73
N GLY A 17 -4.74 -20.31 -3.15
CA GLY A 17 -4.31 -20.41 -4.56
C GLY A 17 -4.38 -19.09 -5.34
N TYR A 18 -4.75 -17.97 -4.72
CA TYR A 18 -4.73 -16.67 -5.40
C TYR A 18 -3.29 -16.22 -5.68
N ARG A 19 -3.01 -15.88 -6.94
CA ARG A 19 -1.65 -15.52 -7.40
C ARG A 19 -1.35 -14.03 -7.32
N ARG A 20 -2.35 -13.19 -7.61
CA ARG A 20 -2.28 -11.73 -7.57
C ARG A 20 -3.24 -11.24 -6.50
N ILE A 21 -2.71 -10.45 -5.56
CA ILE A 21 -3.48 -9.87 -4.46
C ILE A 21 -3.30 -8.38 -4.55
N ALA A 22 -4.43 -7.68 -4.63
CA ALA A 22 -4.52 -6.25 -4.79
C ALA A 22 -4.91 -5.63 -3.44
N GLY A 23 -4.09 -4.73 -2.92
CA GLY A 23 -4.49 -3.83 -1.83
C GLY A 23 -5.26 -2.65 -2.41
N LEU A 24 -6.30 -2.20 -1.71
CA LEU A 24 -7.14 -1.05 -2.09
C LEU A 24 -7.21 -0.09 -0.91
N ASP A 25 -7.11 1.21 -1.17
CA ASP A 25 -7.31 2.25 -0.16
C ASP A 25 -7.84 3.56 -0.77
N GLU A 26 -8.47 4.39 0.05
CA GLU A 26 -8.98 5.71 -0.32
C GLU A 26 -8.44 6.85 0.55
N ALA A 27 -8.27 8.03 -0.06
CA ALA A 27 -7.92 9.26 0.63
C ALA A 27 -8.93 10.36 0.28
N GLY A 28 -9.22 11.23 1.25
CA GLY A 28 -10.07 12.41 1.05
C GLY A 28 -11.55 12.24 1.42
N ARG A 29 -11.96 11.17 2.11
CA ARG A 29 -13.37 11.01 2.54
C ARG A 29 -13.83 11.93 3.69
N GLY A 30 -12.90 12.59 4.37
CA GLY A 30 -13.16 13.40 5.58
C GLY A 30 -13.35 14.90 5.33
N PRO A 31 -12.56 15.56 4.46
CA PRO A 31 -12.72 16.98 4.16
C PRO A 31 -14.08 17.36 3.57
N LEU A 32 -14.52 18.60 3.80
CA LEU A 32 -15.77 19.18 3.26
C LEU A 32 -15.74 19.36 1.74
N ALA A 33 -14.55 19.58 1.18
CA ALA A 33 -14.33 19.82 -0.25
C ALA A 33 -13.02 19.17 -0.70
N GLY A 34 -12.94 18.92 -2.02
CA GLY A 34 -11.85 18.17 -2.64
C GLY A 34 -12.33 16.78 -3.10
N PRO A 35 -11.60 16.15 -4.04
CA PRO A 35 -11.96 14.84 -4.53
C PRO A 35 -11.64 13.75 -3.50
N VAL A 36 -12.41 12.66 -3.53
CA VAL A 36 -11.99 11.38 -2.96
C VAL A 36 -11.21 10.63 -4.03
N VAL A 37 -10.03 10.13 -3.68
CA VAL A 37 -9.18 9.35 -4.58
C VAL A 37 -9.03 7.95 -4.00
N ALA A 38 -9.21 6.94 -4.85
CA ALA A 38 -8.96 5.54 -4.49
C ALA A 38 -7.85 4.98 -5.38
N ALA A 39 -7.05 4.07 -4.84
CA ALA A 39 -5.98 3.38 -5.56
C ALA A 39 -6.02 1.88 -5.28
N ILE A 40 -5.54 1.10 -6.25
CA ILE A 40 -5.33 -0.34 -6.12
C ILE A 40 -3.86 -0.61 -6.41
N VAL A 41 -3.19 -1.47 -5.65
CA VAL A 41 -1.80 -1.85 -5.92
C VAL A 41 -1.60 -3.35 -5.75
N ILE A 42 -0.92 -3.98 -6.72
CA ILE A 42 -0.47 -5.37 -6.64
C ILE A 42 1.04 -5.37 -6.39
N LEU A 43 1.45 -5.67 -5.15
CA LEU A 43 2.86 -5.72 -4.77
C LEU A 43 3.51 -7.09 -5.10
N PRO A 44 4.80 -7.10 -5.48
CA PRO A 44 5.60 -8.32 -5.53
C PRO A 44 5.57 -9.13 -4.24
N ARG A 45 5.69 -10.45 -4.36
CA ARG A 45 5.74 -11.36 -3.20
C ARG A 45 6.96 -11.09 -2.35
N ARG A 46 6.79 -11.10 -1.02
CA ARG A 46 7.87 -10.91 -0.02
C ARG A 46 8.63 -9.59 -0.20
N TRP A 47 8.00 -8.61 -0.84
CA TRP A 47 8.56 -7.28 -0.93
C TRP A 47 7.76 -6.36 -0.01
N SER A 48 8.47 -5.72 0.91
CA SER A 48 7.94 -4.66 1.75
C SER A 48 8.89 -3.47 1.64
N PRO A 49 8.46 -2.32 1.08
CA PRO A 49 9.30 -1.14 1.03
C PRO A 49 9.62 -0.64 2.45
N VAL A 50 10.85 -0.17 2.63
CA VAL A 50 11.27 0.48 3.88
C VAL A 50 10.39 1.73 4.08
N LEU A 51 9.89 1.93 5.30
CA LEU A 51 8.93 2.99 5.66
C LEU A 51 7.49 2.78 5.16
N LEU A 52 7.10 1.58 4.69
CA LEU A 52 5.68 1.29 4.46
C LEU A 52 4.93 1.31 5.79
N ASP A 53 4.22 2.41 6.06
CA ASP A 53 3.48 2.65 7.29
C ASP A 53 2.28 3.59 7.00
N ASP A 54 1.43 3.87 8.01
CA ASP A 54 0.30 4.79 7.89
C ASP A 54 0.79 6.16 7.39
N SER A 55 0.18 6.64 6.31
CA SER A 55 0.54 7.91 5.66
C SER A 55 0.53 9.13 6.59
N LYS A 56 -0.20 9.05 7.71
CA LYS A 56 -0.26 10.08 8.75
C LYS A 56 1.04 10.19 9.56
N LEU A 57 1.85 9.15 9.59
CA LEU A 57 3.16 9.11 10.25
C LEU A 57 4.30 9.55 9.33
N LEU A 58 4.02 9.78 8.05
CA LEU A 58 5.01 10.11 7.04
C LEU A 58 5.02 11.61 6.73
N THR A 59 6.19 12.13 6.40
CA THR A 59 6.32 13.46 5.79
C THR A 59 5.88 13.41 4.31
N GLU A 60 5.59 14.55 3.73
CA GLU A 60 5.26 14.66 2.30
C GLU A 60 6.37 14.09 1.41
N GLN A 61 7.62 14.39 1.73
CA GLN A 61 8.78 13.88 0.99
C GLN A 61 8.92 12.35 1.10
N GLN A 62 8.64 11.77 2.28
CA GLN A 62 8.62 10.32 2.47
C GLN A 62 7.51 9.67 1.64
N ARG A 63 6.31 10.27 1.61
CA ARG A 63 5.20 9.80 0.76
C ARG A 63 5.55 9.83 -0.72
N GLN A 64 6.19 10.91 -1.20
CA GLN A 64 6.60 10.99 -2.60
C GLN A 64 7.64 9.91 -2.95
N THR A 65 8.63 9.70 -2.07
CA THR A 65 9.64 8.65 -2.24
C THR A 65 9.02 7.25 -2.27
N LEU A 66 8.03 7.01 -1.40
CA LEU A 66 7.28 5.75 -1.39
C LEU A 66 6.43 5.59 -2.64
N TYR A 67 5.76 6.64 -3.10
CA TYR A 67 4.99 6.61 -4.35
C TYR A 67 5.86 6.17 -5.52
N ASP A 68 7.02 6.80 -5.71
CA ASP A 68 7.96 6.44 -6.78
C ASP A 68 8.46 4.99 -6.63
N THR A 69 8.78 4.59 -5.39
CA THR A 69 9.25 3.23 -5.08
C THR A 69 8.19 2.17 -5.35
N ILE A 70 6.94 2.42 -4.96
CA ILE A 70 5.79 1.53 -5.16
C ILE A 70 5.45 1.43 -6.62
N THR A 71 5.26 2.56 -7.31
CA THR A 71 4.84 2.57 -8.72
C THR A 71 5.89 1.97 -9.66
N THR A 72 7.18 2.06 -9.31
CA THR A 72 8.27 1.45 -10.08
C THR A 72 8.34 -0.07 -9.90
N ARG A 73 8.02 -0.60 -8.71
CA ARG A 73 8.20 -2.02 -8.37
C ARG A 73 6.91 -2.83 -8.35
N ALA A 74 5.76 -2.17 -8.28
CA ALA A 74 4.46 -2.82 -8.31
C ALA A 74 4.30 -3.64 -9.61
N ILE A 75 3.58 -4.76 -9.50
CA ILE A 75 3.21 -5.56 -10.66
C ILE A 75 2.16 -4.79 -11.50
N ALA A 76 1.25 -4.08 -10.83
CA ALA A 76 0.27 -3.17 -11.40
C ALA A 76 -0.24 -2.21 -10.30
N TRP A 77 -0.69 -1.03 -10.69
CA TRP A 77 -1.38 -0.05 -9.85
C TRP A 77 -2.33 0.82 -10.68
#